data_AF-A0AAV5Y6W3-F1
#
_entry.id   AF-A0AAV5Y6W3-F1
#
_cell.length_a   1.000
_cell.length_b   1.000
_cell.length_c   1.000
_cell.angle_alpha   90.00
_cell.angle_beta   90.00
_cell.angle_gamma   90.00
#
_symmetry.space_group_name_H-M   'P 1'
#
loop_
_entity.id
_entity.type
_entity.pdbx_description
1 polymer ?
#
loop_
_entity_poly.entity_id
_entity_poly.type
_entity_poly.pdbx_seq_one_letter_code
_entity_poly.pdbx_strand_id
1 'polypeptide(L)'
;MPLSSTGLDFPLCLVTIVVTGLLAAVALVDALAHVPFNRWRLIGWVVYPLAAIALLVIFLISQLPANPLFRLRFELSRPALDAAVQSTLAEKPPATPRWIGLFPIQRIEVDQREIRLVADACGVIDECGLFYRETPPPRPRSKVKLKHIKGHWYHLYAVF
;
A
#
# COMPACT_ATOMS: atom_id res chain seq x y z
N MET A 1 4.55 -14.83 -15.71
CA MET A 1 4.40 -13.62 -16.55
C MET A 1 4.23 -12.45 -15.58
N PRO A 2 5.09 -11.41 -15.58
CA PRO A 2 4.86 -10.25 -14.72
C PRO A 2 3.83 -9.35 -15.41
N LEU A 3 2.66 -9.22 -14.80
CA LEU A 3 1.66 -8.23 -15.18
C LEU A 3 2.03 -6.96 -14.40
N SER A 4 2.89 -6.14 -14.98
CA SER A 4 3.10 -4.78 -14.46
C SER A 4 1.73 -4.08 -14.43
N SER A 5 1.15 -3.95 -13.24
CA SER A 5 -0.11 -3.25 -13.00
C SER A 5 0.11 -1.73 -13.02
N THR A 6 0.85 -1.24 -14.03
CA THR A 6 1.20 0.17 -14.23
C THR A 6 0.02 1.01 -14.73
N GLY A 7 -1.14 0.41 -15.01
CA GLY A 7 -2.25 1.07 -15.68
C GLY A 7 -3.20 1.87 -14.78
N LEU A 8 -3.42 1.46 -13.52
CA LEU A 8 -4.47 2.06 -12.67
C LEU A 8 -3.95 3.08 -11.65
N ASP A 9 -2.68 3.02 -11.24
CA ASP A 9 -2.16 3.86 -10.17
C ASP A 9 -1.51 5.17 -10.66
N PHE A 10 -1.03 5.21 -11.90
CA PHE A 10 -0.59 6.44 -12.58
C PHE A 10 -1.70 7.50 -12.70
N PRO A 11 -2.93 7.18 -13.15
CA PRO A 11 -4.00 8.17 -13.21
C PRO A 11 -4.41 8.67 -11.83
N LEU A 12 -4.34 7.84 -10.78
CA LEU A 12 -4.63 8.26 -9.40
C LEU A 12 -3.60 9.28 -8.89
N CYS A 13 -2.31 9.03 -9.13
CA CYS A 13 -1.24 9.96 -8.79
C CYS A 13 -1.39 11.29 -9.56
N LEU A 14 -1.67 11.21 -10.87
CA LEU A 14 -1.85 12.37 -11.73
C LEU A 14 -3.10 13.19 -11.33
N VAL A 15 -4.22 12.52 -11.04
CA VAL A 15 -5.44 13.17 -10.52
C VAL A 15 -5.13 13.89 -9.20
N THR A 16 -4.37 13.27 -8.30
CA THR A 16 -4.03 13.89 -7.01
C THR A 16 -3.19 15.15 -7.21
N ILE A 17 -2.18 15.12 -8.08
CA ILE A 17 -1.34 16.27 -8.41
C ILE A 17 -2.16 17.38 -9.09
N VAL A 18 -2.99 17.03 -10.06
CA VAL A 18 -3.83 17.98 -10.81
C VAL A 18 -4.84 18.65 -9.88
N VAL A 19 -5.53 17.88 -9.04
CA VAL A 19 -6.50 18.40 -8.07
C VAL A 19 -5.81 19.32 -7.07
N THR A 20 -4.65 18.92 -6.54
CA THR A 20 -3.89 19.76 -5.60
C THR A 20 -3.41 21.05 -6.26
N GLY A 21 -2.92 20.98 -7.50
CA GLY A 21 -2.46 22.15 -8.27
C GLY A 21 -3.59 23.12 -8.61
N LEU A 22 -4.73 22.61 -9.08
CA LEU A 22 -5.92 23.43 -9.37
C LEU A 22 -6.41 24.16 -8.12
N LEU A 23 -6.45 23.47 -7.00
CA LEU A 23 -6.95 24.04 -5.76
C LEU A 23 -5.97 25.04 -5.14
N ALA A 24 -4.65 24.83 -5.28
CA ALA A 24 -3.64 25.83 -4.93
C ALA A 24 -3.78 27.10 -5.79
N ALA A 25 -4.08 26.96 -7.08
CA ALA A 25 -4.33 28.09 -7.97
C ALA A 25 -5.58 28.88 -7.56
N VAL A 26 -6.68 28.20 -7.19
CA VAL A 26 -7.90 28.84 -6.69
C VAL A 26 -7.62 29.62 -5.40
N ALA A 27 -6.88 29.03 -4.45
CA ALA A 27 -6.49 29.71 -3.21
C ALA A 27 -5.65 30.96 -3.50
N LEU A 28 -4.71 30.89 -4.46
CA LEU A 28 -3.87 32.01 -4.86
C LEU A 28 -4.70 33.16 -5.46
N VAL A 29 -5.65 32.84 -6.35
CA VAL A 29 -6.56 33.83 -6.96
C VAL A 29 -7.42 34.51 -5.90
N ASP A 30 -7.95 33.74 -4.94
CA ASP A 30 -8.77 34.28 -3.85
C ASP A 30 -7.96 35.19 -2.91
N ALA A 31 -6.70 34.89 -2.63
CA ALA A 31 -5.79 35.77 -1.89
C ALA A 31 -5.53 37.09 -2.63
N LEU A 32 -5.35 37.02 -3.95
CA LEU A 32 -5.11 38.20 -4.78
C LEU A 32 -6.36 39.08 -4.92
N ALA A 33 -7.56 38.52 -4.80
CA ALA A 33 -8.82 39.22 -5.07
C ALA A 33 -9.31 40.21 -3.97
N HIS A 34 -8.59 40.40 -2.86
CA HIS A 34 -8.90 41.40 -1.81
C HIS A 34 -10.37 41.38 -1.31
N VAL A 35 -10.99 40.20 -1.28
CA VAL A 35 -12.39 40.05 -0.85
C VAL A 35 -12.46 40.05 0.69
N PRO A 36 -13.42 40.75 1.33
CA PRO A 36 -13.53 40.80 2.78
C PRO A 36 -13.62 39.40 3.39
N PHE A 37 -12.78 39.18 4.40
CA PHE A 37 -12.43 37.87 4.93
C PHE A 37 -13.47 37.42 5.98
N ASN A 38 -14.39 36.53 5.62
CA ASN A 38 -15.35 35.93 6.56
C ASN A 38 -14.68 34.80 7.38
N ARG A 39 -15.03 34.65 8.66
CA ARG A 39 -14.54 33.60 9.57
C ARG A 39 -14.62 32.18 9.00
N TRP A 40 -15.65 31.86 8.21
CA TRP A 40 -15.80 30.57 7.54
C TRP A 40 -14.79 30.37 6.40
N ARG A 41 -14.38 31.46 5.74
CA ARG A 41 -13.37 31.47 4.69
C ARG A 41 -11.97 31.27 5.28
N LEU A 42 -11.68 31.83 6.47
CA LEU A 42 -10.45 31.54 7.24
C LEU A 42 -10.30 30.07 7.57
N ILE A 43 -11.37 29.46 8.09
CA ILE A 43 -11.38 28.04 8.42
C ILE A 43 -11.10 27.21 7.16
N GLY A 44 -11.79 27.50 6.05
CA GLY A 44 -11.51 26.87 4.77
C GLY A 44 -10.05 27.03 4.32
N TRP A 45 -9.49 28.23 4.45
CA TRP A 45 -8.11 28.54 4.07
C TRP A 45 -7.05 27.79 4.87
N VAL A 46 -7.33 27.40 6.11
CA VAL A 46 -6.39 26.65 6.97
C VAL A 46 -6.63 25.16 6.89
N VAL A 47 -7.90 24.72 6.93
CA VAL A 47 -8.27 23.30 6.88
C VAL A 47 -7.87 22.70 5.53
N TYR A 48 -7.98 23.46 4.45
CA TYR A 48 -7.67 22.99 3.11
C TYR A 48 -6.19 22.60 2.90
N PRO A 49 -5.20 23.51 3.10
CA PRO A 49 -3.79 23.14 2.98
C PRO A 49 -3.40 22.08 4.01
N LEU A 50 -4.01 22.09 5.21
CA LEU A 50 -3.76 21.06 6.20
C LEU A 50 -4.20 19.67 5.72
N ALA A 51 -5.38 19.55 5.11
CA ALA A 51 -5.87 18.31 4.53
C ALA A 51 -5.01 17.86 3.34
N ALA A 52 -4.60 18.80 2.47
CA ALA A 52 -3.72 18.50 1.33
C ALA A 52 -2.34 18.01 1.80
N ILE A 53 -1.74 18.66 2.80
CA ILE A 53 -0.47 18.24 3.41
C ILE A 53 -0.63 16.87 4.07
N ALA A 54 -1.72 16.63 4.79
CA ALA A 54 -1.97 15.33 5.41
C ALA A 54 -2.07 14.20 4.38
N LEU A 55 -2.80 14.42 3.27
CA LEU A 55 -2.89 13.48 2.17
C LEU A 55 -1.53 13.23 1.50
N LEU A 56 -0.76 14.29 1.27
CA LEU A 56 0.59 14.18 0.70
C LEU A 56 1.54 13.40 1.63
N VAL A 57 1.47 13.65 2.93
CA VAL A 57 2.26 12.93 3.93
C VAL A 57 1.88 11.45 3.98
N ILE A 58 0.58 11.14 4.00
CA ILE A 58 0.09 9.75 3.93
C ILE A 58 0.59 9.06 2.65
N PHE A 59 0.53 9.76 1.52
CA PHE A 59 1.01 9.28 0.24
C PHE A 59 2.53 8.99 0.27
N LEU A 60 3.34 9.94 0.72
CA LEU A 60 4.80 9.77 0.82
C LEU A 60 5.17 8.62 1.77
N ILE A 61 4.49 8.52 2.91
CA ILE A 61 4.69 7.45 3.89
C ILE A 61 4.32 6.09 3.29
N SER A 62 3.30 6.04 2.43
CA SER A 62 2.86 4.80 1.79
C SER A 62 3.90 4.21 0.84
N GLN A 63 4.75 5.06 0.25
CA GLN A 63 5.82 4.66 -0.67
C GLN A 63 7.11 4.22 0.03
N LEU A 64 7.25 4.48 1.34
CA LEU A 64 8.46 4.10 2.06
C LEU A 64 8.55 2.57 2.23
N PRO A 65 9.75 1.97 2.10
CA PRO A 65 9.98 0.54 2.39
C PRO A 65 9.69 0.15 3.84
N ALA A 66 9.54 1.14 4.72
CA ALA A 66 9.17 1.01 6.12
C ALA A 66 7.77 1.58 6.38
N ASN A 67 6.81 1.31 5.48
CA ASN A 67 5.45 1.80 5.58
C ASN A 67 4.79 1.36 6.92
N PRO A 68 4.53 2.30 7.86
CA PRO A 68 3.90 1.99 9.14
C PRO A 68 2.44 1.56 8.97
N LEU A 69 1.74 2.05 7.94
CA LEU A 69 0.36 1.62 7.64
C LEU A 69 0.33 0.16 7.20
N PHE A 70 1.31 -0.28 6.42
CA PHE A 70 1.44 -1.69 6.06
C PHE A 70 1.65 -2.56 7.31
N ARG A 71 2.56 -2.16 8.21
CA ARG A 71 2.78 -2.88 9.48
C ARG A 71 1.53 -2.95 10.33
N LEU A 72 0.79 -1.84 10.45
CA LEU A 72 -0.45 -1.81 11.20
C LEU A 72 -1.50 -2.75 10.58
N ARG A 73 -1.70 -2.68 9.26
CA ARG A 73 -2.62 -3.58 8.53
C ARG A 73 -2.22 -5.04 8.70
N PHE A 74 -0.92 -5.32 8.67
CA PHE A 74 -0.36 -6.65 8.90
C PHE A 74 -0.68 -7.15 10.31
N GLU A 75 -0.40 -6.37 11.37
CA GLU A 75 -0.70 -6.79 12.74
C GLU A 75 -2.20 -7.01 12.95
N LEU A 76 -3.05 -6.14 12.41
CA LEU A 76 -4.51 -6.30 12.47
C LEU A 76 -5.01 -7.54 11.70
N SER A 77 -4.34 -7.92 10.62
CA SER A 77 -4.71 -9.07 9.79
C SER A 77 -4.01 -10.36 10.18
N ARG A 78 -3.07 -10.32 11.14
CA ARG A 78 -2.19 -11.43 11.46
C ARG A 78 -2.94 -12.72 11.79
N PRO A 79 -3.99 -12.74 12.63
CA PRO A 79 -4.72 -13.97 12.92
C PRO A 79 -5.37 -14.59 11.67
N ALA A 80 -5.90 -13.76 10.77
CA ALA A 80 -6.53 -14.21 9.54
C ALA A 80 -5.50 -14.75 8.53
N LEU A 81 -4.33 -14.11 8.45
CA LEU A 81 -3.21 -14.55 7.63
C LEU A 81 -2.62 -15.88 8.12
N ASP A 82 -2.41 -16.01 9.43
CA ASP A 82 -1.92 -17.25 10.03
C ASP A 82 -2.93 -18.40 9.80
N ALA A 83 -4.24 -18.15 9.97
CA ALA A 83 -5.28 -19.14 9.68
C ALA A 83 -5.30 -19.56 8.21
N ALA A 84 -5.14 -18.61 7.28
CA ALA A 84 -5.09 -18.89 5.85
C ALA A 84 -3.85 -19.72 5.46
N VAL A 85 -2.70 -19.46 6.10
CA VAL A 85 -1.50 -20.27 5.93
C VAL A 85 -1.75 -21.70 6.40
N GLN A 86 -2.33 -21.88 7.57
CA GLN A 86 -2.63 -23.22 8.10
C GLN A 86 -3.61 -23.98 7.20
N SER A 87 -4.66 -23.33 6.69
CA SER A 87 -5.59 -23.97 5.75
C SER A 87 -4.92 -24.32 4.42
N THR A 88 -3.99 -23.48 3.95
CA THR A 88 -3.26 -23.72 2.68
C THR A 88 -2.20 -24.82 2.81
N LEU A 89 -1.68 -25.06 4.01
CA LEU A 89 -0.80 -26.21 4.27
C LEU A 89 -1.59 -27.52 4.35
N ALA A 90 -2.84 -27.46 4.83
CA ALA A 90 -3.72 -28.62 4.94
C ALA A 90 -4.41 -29.00 3.62
N GLU A 91 -4.74 -28.01 2.79
CA GLU A 91 -5.53 -28.19 1.56
C GLU A 91 -4.92 -27.45 0.35
N LYS A 92 -5.39 -27.79 -0.85
CA LYS A 92 -4.93 -27.13 -2.08
C LYS A 92 -5.40 -25.65 -2.09
N PRO A 93 -4.53 -24.68 -2.40
CA PRO A 93 -4.90 -23.27 -2.35
C PRO A 93 -6.05 -22.96 -3.33
N PRO A 94 -7.02 -22.13 -2.93
CA PRO A 94 -8.04 -21.64 -3.85
C PRO A 94 -7.39 -20.76 -4.92
N ALA A 95 -7.75 -20.99 -6.19
CA ALA A 95 -7.20 -20.26 -7.34
C ALA A 95 -7.82 -18.86 -7.55
N THR A 96 -8.82 -18.49 -6.76
CA THR A 96 -9.60 -17.26 -6.96
C THR A 96 -9.16 -16.13 -6.02
N PRO A 97 -9.18 -14.87 -6.47
CA PRO A 97 -8.94 -13.71 -5.63
C PRO A 97 -9.85 -13.70 -4.39
N ARG A 98 -9.27 -13.43 -3.21
CA ARG A 98 -10.00 -13.40 -1.94
C ARG A 98 -9.37 -12.41 -0.97
N TRP A 99 -10.20 -11.79 -0.14
CA TRP A 99 -9.74 -11.00 0.99
C TRP A 99 -9.28 -11.89 2.15
N ILE A 100 -8.06 -11.66 2.63
CA ILE A 100 -7.51 -12.28 3.84
C ILE A 100 -7.16 -11.16 4.81
N GLY A 101 -8.02 -10.94 5.81
CA GLY A 101 -7.94 -9.75 6.66
C GLY A 101 -8.12 -8.47 5.85
N LEU A 102 -7.16 -7.55 5.97
CA LEU A 102 -7.15 -6.26 5.26
C LEU A 102 -6.36 -6.30 3.93
N PHE A 103 -6.02 -7.50 3.43
CA PHE A 103 -5.26 -7.66 2.21
C PHE A 103 -6.12 -8.29 1.11
N PRO A 104 -6.25 -7.64 -0.07
CA PRO A 104 -6.84 -8.26 -1.25
C PRO A 104 -5.79 -9.19 -1.89
N ILE A 105 -5.91 -10.49 -1.62
CA ILE A 105 -4.99 -11.49 -2.18
C ILE A 105 -5.51 -11.92 -3.54
N GLN A 106 -4.69 -11.75 -4.57
CA GLN A 106 -5.03 -12.20 -5.92
C GLN A 106 -4.77 -13.69 -6.10
N ARG A 107 -3.58 -14.13 -5.66
CA ARG A 107 -3.11 -15.49 -5.85
C ARG A 107 -2.27 -15.94 -4.67
N ILE A 108 -2.34 -17.24 -4.42
CA ILE A 108 -1.58 -17.93 -3.39
C ILE A 108 -0.66 -18.91 -4.11
N GLU A 109 0.64 -18.66 -4.04
CA GLU A 109 1.67 -19.55 -4.59
C GLU A 109 2.25 -20.38 -3.45
N VAL A 110 2.24 -21.70 -3.60
CA VAL A 110 2.80 -22.62 -2.62
C VAL A 110 3.98 -23.34 -3.27
N ASP A 111 5.18 -23.17 -2.71
CA ASP A 111 6.39 -23.84 -3.17
C ASP A 111 7.07 -24.54 -1.98
N GLN A 112 6.98 -25.87 -1.94
CA GLN A 112 7.51 -26.73 -0.87
C GLN A 112 6.96 -26.38 0.54
N ARG A 113 7.55 -25.38 1.20
CA ARG A 113 7.19 -24.85 2.52
C ARG A 113 7.17 -23.32 2.56
N GLU A 114 7.12 -22.70 1.39
CA GLU A 114 7.02 -21.26 1.20
C GLU A 114 5.61 -20.96 0.69
N ILE A 115 4.93 -20.04 1.35
CA ILE A 115 3.62 -19.55 0.90
C ILE A 115 3.78 -18.08 0.54
N ARG A 116 3.49 -17.76 -0.72
CA ARG A 116 3.47 -16.39 -1.23
C ARG A 116 2.03 -15.97 -1.43
N LEU A 117 1.60 -14.99 -0.67
CA LEU A 117 0.33 -14.31 -0.85
C LEU A 117 0.63 -13.05 -1.67
N VAL A 118 0.30 -13.10 -2.95
CA VAL A 118 0.52 -11.96 -3.85
C VAL A 118 -0.72 -11.08 -3.80
N ALA A 119 -0.52 -9.82 -3.42
CA ALA A 119 -1.55 -8.81 -3.37
C ALA A 119 -1.30 -7.78 -4.47
N ASP A 120 -2.38 -7.27 -5.06
CA ASP A 120 -2.28 -6.36 -6.21
C ASP A 120 -1.75 -4.98 -5.81
N ALA A 121 -1.95 -4.58 -4.55
CA ALA A 121 -1.63 -3.22 -4.11
C ALA A 121 -1.30 -3.13 -2.61
N CYS A 122 -0.04 -2.83 -2.29
CA CYS A 122 0.38 -2.34 -0.96
C CYS A 122 0.96 -0.91 -1.04
N GLY A 123 0.83 -0.28 -2.21
CA GLY A 123 1.34 1.03 -2.56
C GLY A 123 0.98 1.35 -4.02
N VAL A 124 1.54 2.45 -4.53
CA VAL A 124 1.18 3.05 -5.83
C VAL A 124 2.07 2.53 -6.98
N ILE A 125 3.19 1.86 -6.68
CA ILE A 125 4.25 1.62 -7.68
C ILE A 125 4.64 0.15 -7.85
N ASP A 126 4.47 -0.73 -6.84
CA ASP A 126 4.97 -2.11 -6.93
C ASP A 126 3.94 -3.17 -6.50
N GLU A 127 3.92 -4.30 -7.23
CA GLU A 127 3.33 -5.55 -6.75
C GLU A 127 3.95 -5.89 -5.39
N CYS A 128 3.08 -6.09 -4.41
CA CYS A 128 3.51 -6.43 -3.06
C CYS A 128 3.03 -7.83 -2.70
N GLY A 129 3.78 -8.47 -1.81
CA GLY A 129 3.37 -9.77 -1.31
C GLY A 129 3.66 -9.93 0.16
N LEU A 130 2.88 -10.80 0.79
CA LEU A 130 3.23 -11.38 2.07
C LEU A 130 3.83 -12.75 1.79
N PHE A 131 4.97 -13.00 2.39
CA PHE A 131 5.71 -14.23 2.23
C PHE A 131 5.84 -14.91 3.58
N TYR A 132 5.30 -16.11 3.71
CA TYR A 132 5.38 -16.93 4.90
C TYR A 132 6.38 -18.06 4.70
N ARG A 133 7.31 -18.20 5.65
CA ARG A 133 8.29 -19.28 5.66
C ARG A 133 8.71 -19.66 7.07
N GLU A 134 8.62 -20.95 7.37
CA GLU A 134 9.00 -21.50 8.69
C GLU A 134 10.50 -21.35 8.98
N THR A 135 11.34 -21.52 7.97
CA THR A 135 12.80 -21.38 8.10
C THR A 135 13.28 -20.03 7.59
N PRO A 136 14.24 -19.36 8.25
CA PRO A 136 14.82 -18.13 7.72
C PRO A 136 15.47 -18.39 6.36
N PRO A 137 15.38 -17.45 5.41
CA PRO A 137 15.92 -17.65 4.07
C PRO A 137 17.45 -17.82 4.13
N PRO A 138 18.03 -18.78 3.39
CA PRO A 138 19.47 -18.77 3.14
C PRO A 138 19.83 -17.49 2.41
N ARG A 139 21.09 -17.03 2.54
CA ARG A 139 21.61 -15.75 2.00
C ARG A 139 20.95 -15.35 0.68
N PRO A 140 20.58 -14.07 0.50
CA PRO A 140 19.75 -13.61 -0.62
C PRO A 140 20.39 -14.01 -1.96
N ARG A 141 19.86 -15.07 -2.59
CA ARG A 141 20.26 -15.56 -3.92
C ARG A 141 19.32 -15.08 -5.03
N SER A 142 18.16 -14.53 -4.67
CA SER A 142 17.11 -14.18 -5.62
C SER A 142 17.07 -12.66 -5.87
N LYS A 143 16.66 -12.25 -7.06
CA LYS A 143 16.36 -10.85 -7.42
C LYS A 143 15.21 -10.26 -6.58
N VAL A 144 14.44 -11.11 -5.89
CA VAL A 144 13.36 -10.68 -4.99
C VAL A 144 13.97 -10.22 -3.68
N LYS A 145 13.70 -8.97 -3.32
CA LYS A 145 14.10 -8.43 -2.03
C LYS A 145 13.01 -8.76 -1.01
N LEU A 146 13.40 -9.45 0.05
CA LEU A 146 12.53 -9.84 1.17
C LEU A 146 12.96 -9.07 2.41
N LYS A 147 12.00 -8.45 3.10
CA LYS A 147 12.24 -7.72 4.34
C LYS A 147 11.44 -8.38 5.43
N HIS A 148 12.14 -8.80 6.47
CA HIS A 148 11.50 -9.39 7.63
C HIS A 148 10.51 -8.41 8.26
N ILE A 149 9.29 -8.88 8.54
CA ILE A 149 8.27 -8.11 9.25
C ILE A 149 8.26 -8.55 10.71
N LYS A 150 7.84 -9.80 10.96
CA LYS A 150 7.66 -10.37 12.29
C LYS A 150 7.45 -11.88 12.21
N GLY A 151 8.09 -12.63 13.10
CA GLY A 151 7.99 -14.10 13.11
C GLY A 151 8.42 -14.70 11.78
N HIS A 152 7.56 -15.51 11.18
CA HIS A 152 7.77 -16.20 9.90
C HIS A 152 7.33 -15.38 8.67
N TRP A 153 6.96 -14.11 8.88
CA TRP A 153 6.42 -13.24 7.84
C TRP A 153 7.46 -12.26 7.29
N TYR A 154 7.49 -12.18 5.97
CA TYR A 154 8.35 -11.29 5.20
C TYR A 154 7.51 -10.47 4.22
N HIS A 155 7.90 -9.23 4.04
CA HIS A 155 7.38 -8.35 3.02
C HIS A 155 8.15 -8.59 1.73
N LEU A 156 7.42 -8.92 0.66
CA LEU A 156 7.94 -9.03 -0.69
C LEU A 156 7.73 -7.69 -1.39
N TYR A 157 8.84 -7.04 -1.72
CA TYR A 157 8.88 -5.84 -2.55
C TYR A 157 9.65 -6.23 -3.81
N ALA A 158 8.91 -6.47 -4.90
CA ALA A 158 9.52 -6.69 -6.19
C ALA A 158 10.15 -5.35 -6.61
N VAL A 159 11.47 -5.32 -6.79
CA VAL A 159 12.12 -4.23 -7.53
C VAL A 159 12.24 -4.76 -8.95
N PHE A 160 11.33 -4.35 -9.82
CA PHE A 160 11.50 -4.54 -11.25
C PHE A 160 12.63 -3.64 -11.77
#